data_AF-A0A2M7PUV1-F1
#
_entry.id   AF-A0A2M7PUV1-F1
#
_cell.length_a   1.000
_cell.length_b   1.000
_cell.length_c   1.000
_cell.angle_alpha   90.00
_cell.angle_beta   90.00
_cell.angle_gamma   90.00
#
_symmetry.space_group_name_H-M   'P 1'
#
loop_
_entity.id
_entity.type
_entity.pdbx_description
1 polymer ?
#
loop_
_entity_poly.entity_id
_entity_poly.type
_entity_poly.pdbx_seq_one_letter_code
_entity_poly.pdbx_strand_id
1 'polypeptide(L)'
;ATPGSIIALILHESVLITAVAGYMGLVAGVGLLELISKFLPDVGYFANPEINIGVAIGATLILIVSGAMAGYMPARKAAAVKPVIALRDE
;
A
#
# COMPACT_ATOMS: atom_id res chain seq x y z
N ALA A 1 8.65 25.63 -3.45
CA ALA A 1 7.59 24.81 -2.83
C ALA A 1 7.54 25.15 -1.34
N THR A 2 6.35 25.32 -0.75
CA THR A 2 6.25 25.49 0.71
C THR A 2 6.47 24.13 1.38
N PRO A 3 6.92 24.08 2.65
CA PRO A 3 7.09 22.80 3.35
C PRO A 3 5.84 21.90 3.32
N GLY A 4 4.65 22.51 3.42
CA GLY A 4 3.37 21.80 3.30
C GLY A 4 3.14 21.18 1.92
N SER A 5 3.52 21.86 0.83
CA SER A 5 3.34 21.30 -0.52
C SER A 5 4.25 20.10 -0.79
N ILE A 6 5.46 20.08 -0.20
CA ILE A 6 6.37 18.93 -0.31
C ILE A 6 5.80 17.71 0.43
N ILE A 7 5.25 17.91 1.64
CA ILE A 7 4.61 16.84 2.40
C ILE A 7 3.42 16.27 1.64
N ALA A 8 2.54 17.15 1.12
CA ALA A 8 1.37 16.73 0.35
C ALA A 8 1.75 15.94 -0.91
N LEU A 9 2.79 16.38 -1.63
CA LEU A 9 3.31 15.69 -2.81
C LEU A 9 3.76 14.26 -2.46
N ILE A 10 4.64 14.12 -1.46
CA ILE A 10 5.19 12.82 -1.07
C ILE A 10 4.11 11.88 -0.53
N LEU A 11 3.16 12.40 0.24
CA LEU A 11 2.02 11.60 0.72
C LEU A 11 1.15 11.12 -0.44
N HIS A 12 0.88 11.96 -1.44
CA HIS A 12 0.08 11.56 -2.60
C HIS A 12 0.78 10.44 -3.38
N GLU A 13 2.08 10.57 -3.62
CA GLU A 13 2.89 9.55 -4.29
C GLU A 13 2.92 8.24 -3.49
N SER A 14 3.08 8.35 -2.16
CA SER A 14 3.05 7.19 -1.25
C SER A 14 1.71 6.46 -1.29
N VAL A 15 0.59 7.19 -1.27
CA VAL A 15 -0.76 6.60 -1.34
C VAL A 15 -0.98 5.93 -2.70
N LEU A 16 -0.55 6.57 -3.80
CA LEU A 16 -0.68 6.01 -5.14
C LEU A 16 0.10 4.70 -5.28
N ILE A 17 1.36 4.67 -4.85
CA ILE A 17 2.19 3.45 -4.87
C ILE A 17 1.57 2.36 -3.98
N THR A 18 1.10 2.73 -2.78
CA THR A 18 0.46 1.79 -1.84
C THR A 18 -0.82 1.20 -2.43
N ALA A 19 -1.64 2.01 -3.11
CA ALA A 19 -2.86 1.55 -3.76
C ALA A 19 -2.57 0.59 -4.92
N VAL A 20 -1.59 0.90 -5.76
CA VAL A 20 -1.17 0.01 -6.87
C VAL A 20 -0.61 -1.30 -6.32
N ALA A 21 0.27 -1.25 -5.31
CA ALA A 21 0.81 -2.44 -4.67
C ALA A 21 -0.30 -3.28 -3.99
N GLY A 22 -1.25 -2.63 -3.32
CA GLY A 22 -2.40 -3.28 -2.70
C GLY A 22 -3.30 -3.99 -3.71
N TYR A 23 -3.60 -3.34 -4.84
CA TYR A 23 -4.37 -3.96 -5.93
C TYR A 23 -3.64 -5.17 -6.53
N MET A 24 -2.35 -5.02 -6.84
CA MET A 24 -1.52 -6.12 -7.35
C MET A 24 -1.46 -7.29 -6.37
N GLY A 25 -1.32 -7.01 -5.07
CA GLY A 25 -1.35 -8.01 -4.00
C GLY A 25 -2.70 -8.74 -3.91
N LEU A 26 -3.81 -8.02 -4.07
CA LEU A 26 -5.15 -8.62 -4.08
C LEU A 26 -5.35 -9.53 -5.30
N VAL A 27 -4.97 -9.09 -6.50
CA VAL A 27 -5.03 -9.91 -7.71
C VAL A 27 -4.16 -11.16 -7.57
N ALA A 28 -2.93 -11.01 -7.05
CA ALA A 28 -2.04 -12.15 -6.81
C ALA A 28 -2.60 -13.11 -5.75
N GLY A 29 -3.21 -12.59 -4.68
CA GLY A 29 -3.82 -13.39 -3.62
C GLY A 29 -5.04 -14.18 -4.12
N VAL A 30 -5.90 -13.57 -4.93
CA VAL A 30 -7.03 -14.24 -5.61
C VAL A 30 -6.50 -15.33 -6.54
N GLY A 31 -5.49 -15.01 -7.36
CA GLY A 31 -4.90 -15.97 -8.29
C GLY A 31 -4.26 -17.17 -7.59
N LEU A 32 -3.58 -16.93 -6.46
CA LEU A 32 -3.01 -17.99 -5.62
C LEU A 32 -4.12 -18.87 -5.02
N LEU A 33 -5.18 -18.26 -4.52
CA LEU A 33 -6.33 -18.97 -3.96
C LEU A 33 -7.00 -19.86 -5.03
N GLU A 34 -7.22 -19.35 -6.24
CA GLU A 34 -7.79 -20.13 -7.35
C GLU A 34 -6.86 -21.27 -7.81
N LEU A 35 -5.55 -21.04 -7.80
CA LEU A 35 -4.57 -22.09 -8.10
C LEU A 35 -4.65 -23.22 -7.06
N ILE A 36 -4.67 -22.85 -5.78
CA ILE A 36 -4.80 -23.80 -4.67
C ILE A 36 -6.12 -24.58 -4.75
N SER A 37 -7.23 -23.91 -5.06
CA SER A 37 -8.54 -24.56 -5.26
C SER A 37 -8.51 -25.64 -6.33
N LYS A 38 -7.73 -25.48 -7.40
CA LYS A 38 -7.61 -26.48 -8.48
C LYS A 38 -6.87 -27.75 -8.05
N PHE A 39 -6.01 -27.66 -7.04
CA PHE A 39 -5.21 -28.80 -6.55
C PHE A 39 -5.75 -29.40 -5.26
N LEU A 40 -6.68 -28.75 -4.56
CA LEU A 40 -7.28 -29.30 -3.35
C LEU A 40 -8.26 -30.44 -3.69
N PRO A 41 -8.15 -31.61 -3.03
CA PRO A 41 -9.18 -32.63 -3.11
C PRO A 41 -10.47 -32.12 -2.45
N ASP A 42 -11.60 -32.54 -3.00
CA ASP A 42 -12.96 -32.14 -2.63
C ASP A 42 -13.35 -32.72 -1.25
N VAL A 43 -12.70 -32.24 -0.19
CA VAL A 43 -13.02 -32.58 1.20
C VAL A 43 -14.03 -31.54 1.67
N GLY A 44 -15.30 -31.95 1.82
CA GLY A 44 -16.50 -31.08 1.90
C GLY A 44 -16.55 -29.91 2.90
N TYR A 45 -15.48 -29.63 3.64
CA TYR A 45 -15.30 -28.41 4.46
C TYR A 45 -14.34 -27.36 3.85
N PHE A 46 -13.47 -27.74 2.90
CA PHE A 46 -12.49 -26.84 2.24
C PHE A 46 -12.73 -26.69 0.72
N ALA A 47 -13.86 -27.19 0.23
CA ALA A 47 -14.13 -27.31 -1.21
C ALA A 47 -14.13 -25.98 -1.98
N ASN A 48 -14.37 -24.85 -1.31
CA ASN A 48 -14.47 -23.54 -1.97
C ASN A 48 -13.85 -22.46 -1.08
N PRO A 49 -12.51 -22.29 -1.08
CA PRO A 49 -11.93 -21.12 -0.44
C PRO A 49 -12.45 -19.87 -1.18
N GLU A 50 -13.03 -18.94 -0.43
CA GLU A 50 -13.60 -17.71 -0.97
C GLU A 50 -13.01 -16.49 -0.25
N ILE A 51 -12.94 -15.36 -0.95
CA ILE A 51 -12.48 -14.11 -0.35
C ILE A 51 -13.67 -13.37 0.21
N ASN A 52 -13.66 -13.16 1.53
CA ASN A 52 -14.63 -12.30 2.17
C ASN A 52 -14.34 -10.83 1.80
N ILE A 53 -15.28 -10.19 1.10
CA ILE A 53 -15.14 -8.79 0.64
C ILE A 53 -14.96 -7.81 1.82
N GLY A 54 -15.59 -8.07 2.97
CA GLY A 54 -15.41 -7.26 4.17
C GLY A 54 -13.98 -7.30 4.70
N VAL A 55 -13.37 -8.50 4.72
CA VAL A 55 -11.96 -8.68 5.10
C VAL A 55 -11.04 -7.99 4.09
N ALA A 56 -11.32 -8.10 2.79
CA ALA A 56 -10.53 -7.44 1.75
C ALA A 56 -10.52 -5.91 1.91
N ILE A 57 -11.69 -5.30 2.09
CA ILE A 57 -11.81 -3.85 2.33
C ILE A 57 -11.08 -3.43 3.61
N GLY A 58 -11.26 -4.19 4.70
CA GLY A 58 -10.58 -3.92 5.97
C GLY A 58 -9.05 -3.98 5.84
N ALA A 59 -8.54 -5.00 5.16
CA ALA A 59 -7.11 -5.15 4.90
C ALA A 59 -6.56 -4.00 4.03
N THR A 60 -7.28 -3.58 2.99
CA THR A 60 -6.87 -2.44 2.15
C THR A 60 -6.84 -1.13 2.94
N LEU A 61 -7.82 -0.88 3.82
CA LEU A 61 -7.82 0.31 4.67
C LEU A 61 -6.63 0.32 5.63
N ILE A 62 -6.34 -0.82 6.27
CA ILE A 62 -5.18 -0.97 7.14
C ILE A 62 -3.89 -0.70 6.35
N LEU A 63 -3.75 -1.29 5.17
CA LEU A 63 -2.59 -1.09 4.30
C LEU A 63 -2.39 0.39 3.94
N ILE A 64 -3.45 1.09 3.54
CA ILE A 64 -3.39 2.52 3.19
C ILE A 64 -2.97 3.36 4.40
N VAL A 65 -3.58 3.14 5.56
CA VAL A 65 -3.26 3.90 6.78
C VAL A 65 -1.80 3.64 7.20
N SER A 66 -1.38 2.37 7.20
CA SER A 66 0.01 2.01 7.50
C SER A 66 1.00 2.63 6.51
N GLY A 67 0.70 2.59 5.20
CA GLY A 67 1.53 3.20 4.16
C GLY A 67 1.62 4.71 4.29
N ALA A 68 0.50 5.38 4.57
CA ALA A 68 0.46 6.83 4.80
C ALA A 68 1.26 7.23 6.06
N MET A 69 1.13 6.48 7.15
CA MET A 69 1.93 6.69 8.37
C MET A 69 3.42 6.50 8.12
N ALA A 70 3.79 5.46 7.36
CA ALA A 70 5.17 5.21 6.98
C ALA A 70 5.75 6.32 6.08
N GLY A 71 4.95 6.85 5.13
CA GLY A 71 5.35 7.93 4.23
C GLY A 71 5.41 9.31 4.89
N TYR A 72 4.66 9.55 5.97
CA TYR A 72 4.62 10.85 6.63
C TYR A 72 5.94 11.26 7.31
N MET A 73 6.61 10.33 7.98
CA MET A 73 7.89 10.57 8.66
C MET A 73 9.00 11.05 7.69
N PRO A 74 9.28 10.38 6.56
CA PRO A 74 10.24 10.86 5.58
C PRO A 74 9.77 12.12 4.87
N ALA A 75 8.47 12.28 4.60
CA ALA A 75 7.92 13.49 4.00
C ALA A 75 8.19 14.74 4.86
N ARG A 76 7.98 14.63 6.18
CA ARG A 76 8.29 15.70 7.13
C ARG A 76 9.79 16.02 7.18
N LYS A 77 10.64 14.99 7.12
CA LYS A 77 12.10 15.15 7.07
C LYS A 77 12.54 15.88 5.80
N ALA A 78 11.99 15.51 4.64
CA ALA A 78 12.27 16.15 3.36
C ALA A 78 11.85 17.62 3.33
N ALA A 79 10.67 17.94 3.84
CA ALA A 79 10.15 19.30 3.90
C ALA A 79 10.92 20.23 4.87
N ALA A 80 11.67 19.67 5.81
CA ALA A 80 12.48 20.42 6.77
C ALA A 80 13.89 20.80 6.24
N VAL A 81 14.30 20.28 5.09
CA VAL A 81 15.61 20.59 4.50
C VAL A 81 15.63 22.04 4.03
N LYS A 82 16.60 22.82 4.53
CA LYS A 82 16.74 24.24 4.16
C LYS A 82 17.20 24.34 2.70
N PRO A 83 16.53 25.15 1.85
CA PRO A 83 16.91 25.31 0.45
C PRO A 83 18.37 25.72 0.25
N VAL A 84 18.89 26.56 1.17
CA VAL A 84 20.28 27.03 1.13
C VAL A 84 21.31 25.91 1.32
N ILE A 85 20.95 24.81 2.00
CA ILE A 85 21.84 23.65 2.18
C ILE A 85 21.71 22.72 0.97
N ALA A 86 20.49 22.55 0.45
CA ALA A 86 20.23 21.74 -0.73
C ALA A 86 20.96 22.26 -2.00
N LEU A 87 21.12 23.58 -2.15
CA LEU A 87 21.84 24.20 -3.27
C LEU A 87 23.36 24.30 -3.07
N ARG A 88 23.87 23.94 -1.89
CA ARG A 88 25.31 24.03 -1.55
C ARG A 88 26.04 22.70 -1.62
N ASP A 89 25.27 21.61 -1.66
CA ASP A 89 25.74 20.23 -1.92
C ASP A 89 25.74 19.90 -3.43
N GLU A 90 25.38 20.87 -4.27
CA GLU A 90 25.64 20.91 -5.71
C GLU A 90 26.89 21.75 -5.98
#